data_AF-A0A0B1SE36-F1
#
_entry.id   AF-A0A0B1SE36-F1
#
_cell.length_a   1.000
_cell.length_b   1.000
_cell.length_c   1.000
_cell.angle_alpha   90.00
_cell.angle_beta   90.00
_cell.angle_gamma   90.00
#
_symmetry.space_group_name_H-M   'P 1'
#
loop_
_entity.id
_entity.type
_entity.pdbx_description
1 polymer ?
#
loop_
_entity_poly.entity_id
_entity_poly.type
_entity_poly.pdbx_seq_one_letter_code
_entity_poly.pdbx_strand_id
1 'polypeptide(L)'
;KSNFRLSTTFTPGEETRDNCNVAFTTVGDAVYALTETPFLTRIDIDTLNREERVNICEHLKVSLHTYTAHCHSDSDGNILNIGSQFGPTSNYIFAKTTNPLHVEGAASTHGLEQTELLGMIPATDGLAPTYYHSFGVTENYFVLFETPERISVPKMVEK
;
A
#
# COMPACT_ATOMS: atom_id res chain seq x y z
N LYS A 1 -24.03 -19.09 -8.78
CA LYS A 1 -23.50 -19.03 -7.39
C LYS A 1 -22.12 -19.71 -7.34
N SER A 2 -21.04 -19.04 -7.78
CA SER A 2 -19.67 -19.57 -7.64
C SER A 2 -18.58 -18.49 -7.50
N ASN A 3 -18.94 -17.22 -7.27
CA ASN A 3 -17.96 -16.12 -7.22
C ASN A 3 -17.28 -15.97 -5.84
N PHE A 4 -17.72 -16.73 -4.83
CA PHE A 4 -17.28 -16.56 -3.44
C PHE A 4 -15.97 -17.31 -3.11
N ARG A 5 -15.41 -18.11 -4.04
CA ARG A 5 -14.20 -18.91 -3.81
C ARG A 5 -12.91 -18.37 -4.44
N LEU A 6 -13.00 -17.45 -5.41
CA LEU A 6 -11.81 -16.85 -6.04
C LEU A 6 -11.26 -15.68 -5.22
N SER A 7 -12.11 -14.84 -4.61
CA SER A 7 -11.62 -13.65 -3.90
C SER A 7 -10.82 -13.98 -2.65
N THR A 8 -11.06 -15.13 -2.01
CA THR A 8 -10.32 -15.60 -0.84
C THR A 8 -8.88 -15.98 -1.16
N THR A 9 -8.58 -16.36 -2.40
CA THR A 9 -7.21 -16.72 -2.84
C THR A 9 -6.35 -15.50 -3.17
N PHE A 10 -6.99 -14.35 -3.40
CA PHE A 10 -6.37 -13.06 -3.67
C PHE A 10 -6.44 -12.12 -2.44
N THR A 11 -6.46 -12.70 -1.26
CA THR A 11 -6.27 -11.94 -0.02
C THR A 11 -4.91 -12.32 0.53
N PRO A 12 -4.02 -11.37 0.81
CA PRO A 12 -2.78 -11.66 1.52
C PRO A 12 -3.08 -12.48 2.77
N GLY A 13 -2.60 -13.72 2.83
CA GLY A 13 -2.72 -14.56 4.03
C GLY A 13 -1.79 -14.07 5.15
N GLU A 14 -1.98 -14.59 6.37
CA GLU A 14 -1.12 -14.29 7.54
C GLU A 14 0.39 -14.57 7.30
N GLU A 15 0.72 -15.44 6.34
CA GLU A 15 2.11 -15.77 5.96
C GLU A 15 2.79 -14.75 5.02
N THR A 16 2.14 -13.62 4.75
CA THR A 16 2.76 -12.56 3.96
C THR A 16 3.96 -11.96 4.69
N ARG A 17 5.10 -11.96 4.00
CA ARG A 17 6.37 -11.46 4.53
C ARG A 17 6.23 -10.00 4.93
N ASP A 18 6.42 -9.72 6.22
CA ASP A 18 6.40 -8.39 6.84
C ASP A 18 7.81 -7.88 7.15
N ASN A 19 8.83 -8.41 6.45
CA ASN A 19 10.21 -7.96 6.58
C ASN A 19 10.39 -6.56 5.95
N CYS A 20 10.14 -5.54 6.78
CA CYS A 20 10.17 -4.12 6.42
C CYS A 20 11.60 -3.57 6.30
N ASN A 21 12.34 -4.00 5.27
CA ASN A 21 13.78 -3.74 5.11
C ASN A 21 14.15 -2.78 3.96
N VAL A 22 13.18 -2.08 3.36
CA VAL A 22 13.40 -1.29 2.13
C VAL A 22 13.52 0.20 2.42
N ALA A 23 12.54 0.79 3.12
CA ALA A 23 12.48 2.23 3.34
C ALA A 23 11.78 2.57 4.66
N PHE A 24 11.76 3.86 5.01
CA PHE A 24 10.98 4.40 6.11
C PHE A 24 10.09 5.53 5.61
N THR A 25 8.94 5.73 6.25
CA THR A 25 8.08 6.90 6.05
C THR A 25 7.56 7.43 7.39
N THR A 26 7.16 8.70 7.40
CA THR A 26 6.62 9.38 8.57
C THR A 26 5.14 9.63 8.40
N VAL A 27 4.33 9.29 9.40
CA VAL A 27 2.91 9.65 9.42
C VAL A 27 2.59 10.29 10.76
N GLY A 28 2.41 11.62 10.73
CA GLY A 28 2.41 12.43 11.94
C GLY A 28 3.72 12.27 12.70
N ASP A 29 3.62 11.92 13.98
CA ASP A 29 4.81 11.75 14.86
C ASP A 29 5.46 10.36 14.78
N ALA A 30 4.88 9.40 14.05
CA ALA A 30 5.40 8.04 13.99
C ALA A 30 6.21 7.76 12.73
N VAL A 31 7.18 6.84 12.88
CA VAL A 31 8.00 6.31 11.78
C VAL A 31 7.60 4.86 11.50
N TYR A 32 7.39 4.56 10.22
CA TYR A 32 7.04 3.23 9.74
C TYR A 32 8.14 2.71 8.82
N ALA A 33 8.68 1.54 9.14
CA ALA A 33 9.50 0.74 8.25
C ALA A 33 8.62 0.06 7.20
N LEU A 34 9.11 0.01 5.97
CA LEU A 34 8.39 -0.43 4.79
C LEU A 34 9.10 -1.55 4.05
N THR A 35 8.30 -2.39 3.41
CA THR A 35 8.68 -3.25 2.28
C THR A 35 7.62 -3.09 1.19
N GLU A 36 7.55 -3.99 0.21
CA GLU A 36 6.61 -3.87 -0.91
C GLU A 36 5.28 -4.64 -0.69
N THR A 37 5.05 -5.11 0.52
CA THR A 37 3.78 -5.73 0.94
C THR A 37 2.87 -4.69 1.62
N PRO A 38 1.57 -4.98 1.81
CA PRO A 38 0.67 -4.06 2.49
C PRO A 38 0.93 -3.91 4.01
N PHE A 39 1.96 -4.58 4.54
CA PHE A 39 2.28 -4.55 5.95
C PHE A 39 3.41 -3.56 6.22
N LEU A 40 3.16 -2.66 7.16
CA LEU A 40 4.09 -1.67 7.66
C LEU A 40 4.47 -2.04 9.09
N THR A 41 5.68 -1.66 9.52
CA THR A 41 6.10 -1.83 10.91
C THR A 41 6.40 -0.49 11.54
N ARG A 42 5.63 -0.09 12.56
CA ARG A 42 5.93 1.09 13.35
C ARG A 42 7.16 0.82 14.23
N ILE A 43 8.06 1.78 14.28
CA ILE A 43 9.29 1.71 15.05
C ILE A 43 9.43 2.92 15.97
N ASP A 44 9.97 2.67 17.15
CA ASP A 44 10.39 3.73 18.07
C ASP A 44 11.76 4.25 17.60
N ILE A 45 11.87 5.55 17.31
CA ILE A 45 13.09 6.12 16.72
C ILE A 45 14.24 6.29 17.73
N ASP A 46 13.94 6.37 19.02
CA ASP A 46 14.94 6.56 20.07
C ASP A 46 15.61 5.23 20.47
N THR A 47 14.84 4.14 20.45
CA THR A 47 15.26 2.81 20.88
C THR A 47 15.46 1.82 19.74
N LEU A 48 14.94 2.14 18.53
CA LEU A 48 14.90 1.26 17.36
C LEU A 48 14.12 -0.04 17.57
N ASN A 49 13.29 -0.10 18.61
CA ASN A 49 12.44 -1.25 18.87
C ASN A 49 11.26 -1.29 17.89
N ARG A 50 10.89 -2.51 17.49
CA ARG A 50 9.63 -2.76 16.79
C ARG A 50 8.48 -2.54 17.76
N GLU A 51 7.53 -1.70 17.40
CA GLU A 51 6.35 -1.43 18.22
C GLU A 51 5.13 -2.20 17.72
N GLU A 52 4.80 -2.04 16.43
CA GLU A 52 3.50 -2.49 15.91
C GLU A 52 3.60 -2.95 14.45
N ARG A 53 2.85 -3.99 14.11
CA ARG A 53 2.63 -4.42 12.72
C ARG A 53 1.28 -3.88 12.26
N VAL A 54 1.27 -3.09 11.20
CA VAL A 54 0.07 -2.45 10.67
C VAL A 54 -0.22 -2.96 9.28
N ASN A 55 -1.49 -3.25 8.99
CA ASN A 55 -1.97 -3.66 7.68
C ASN A 55 -2.72 -2.50 7.02
N ILE A 56 -2.15 -1.90 5.98
CA ILE A 56 -2.79 -0.74 5.32
C ILE A 56 -4.15 -1.08 4.72
N CYS A 57 -4.41 -2.35 4.37
CA CYS A 57 -5.69 -2.78 3.81
C CYS A 57 -6.85 -2.55 4.80
N GLU A 58 -6.58 -2.66 6.10
CA GLU A 58 -7.57 -2.45 7.15
C GLU A 58 -7.99 -0.98 7.26
N HIS A 59 -7.10 -0.06 6.89
CA HIS A 59 -7.40 1.38 6.87
C HIS A 59 -8.00 1.81 5.54
N LEU A 60 -7.38 1.41 4.42
CA LEU A 60 -7.81 1.75 3.05
C LEU A 60 -9.13 1.08 2.65
N LYS A 61 -9.55 0.01 3.34
CA LYS A 61 -10.73 -0.82 3.02
C LYS A 61 -10.70 -1.44 1.61
N VAL A 62 -9.51 -1.64 1.07
CA VAL A 62 -9.25 -2.29 -0.23
C VAL A 62 -8.23 -3.40 -0.01
N SER A 63 -8.47 -4.57 -0.61
CA SER A 63 -7.48 -5.66 -0.62
C SER A 63 -6.34 -5.32 -1.57
N LEU A 64 -5.16 -5.04 -1.01
CA LEU A 64 -3.91 -4.87 -1.73
C LEU A 64 -3.06 -6.13 -1.62
N HIS A 65 -2.27 -6.42 -2.65
CA HIS A 65 -1.27 -7.49 -2.65
C HIS A 65 0.14 -6.91 -2.59
N THR A 66 0.33 -5.74 -3.19
CA THR A 66 1.56 -4.96 -3.09
C THR A 66 1.23 -3.51 -2.75
N TYR A 67 2.15 -2.85 -2.07
CA TYR A 67 2.09 -1.42 -1.75
C TYR A 67 3.53 -0.94 -1.74
N THR A 68 3.90 0.05 -2.56
CA THR A 68 5.32 0.39 -2.70
C THR A 68 5.90 0.99 -1.42
N ALA A 69 7.17 0.69 -1.17
CA ALA A 69 7.98 1.31 -0.11
C ALA A 69 8.38 2.77 -0.44
N HIS A 70 8.14 3.24 -1.67
CA HIS A 70 8.51 4.58 -2.14
C HIS A 70 7.29 5.46 -2.32
N CYS A 71 6.69 5.85 -1.19
CA CYS A 71 5.62 6.85 -1.16
C CYS A 71 6.16 8.28 -1.36
N HIS A 72 5.28 9.19 -1.75
CA HIS A 72 5.55 10.63 -1.78
C HIS A 72 4.84 11.34 -0.62
N SER A 73 5.32 12.53 -0.26
CA SER A 73 4.67 13.40 0.70
C SER A 73 4.34 14.74 0.05
N ASP A 74 3.14 15.26 0.30
CA ASP A 74 2.77 16.62 -0.12
C ASP A 74 3.24 17.69 0.89
N SER A 75 2.96 18.96 0.61
CA SER A 75 3.38 20.10 1.46
C SER A 75 2.76 20.08 2.86
N ASP A 76 1.63 19.41 3.02
CA ASP A 76 0.93 19.25 4.30
C ASP A 76 1.38 17.97 5.02
N GLY A 77 2.37 17.26 4.48
CA GLY A 77 2.88 16.00 5.03
C GLY A 77 1.90 14.84 4.86
N ASN A 78 0.88 14.96 4.00
CA ASN A 78 0.05 13.81 3.65
C ASN A 78 0.88 12.85 2.81
N ILE A 79 0.66 11.55 2.99
CA ILE A 79 1.36 10.52 2.23
C ILE A 79 0.52 10.13 1.02
N LEU A 80 1.14 10.13 -0.15
CA LEU A 80 0.58 9.65 -1.40
C LEU A 80 1.30 8.35 -1.76
N ASN A 81 0.55 7.29 -2.05
CA ASN A 81 1.15 6.02 -2.40
C ASN A 81 0.30 5.22 -3.37
N ILE A 82 0.88 4.16 -3.93
CA ILE A 82 0.20 3.24 -4.83
C ILE A 82 0.39 1.78 -4.43
N GLY A 83 -0.61 0.97 -4.75
CA GLY A 83 -0.59 -0.47 -4.54
C GLY A 83 -1.24 -1.23 -5.69
N SER A 84 -1.10 -2.55 -5.67
CA SER A 84 -1.73 -3.42 -6.66
C SER A 84 -2.72 -4.34 -6.00
N GLN A 85 -3.90 -4.43 -6.59
CA GLN A 85 -4.90 -5.45 -6.28
C GLN A 85 -4.86 -6.49 -7.40
N PHE A 86 -4.48 -7.73 -7.08
CA PHE A 86 -4.49 -8.83 -8.02
C PHE A 86 -5.83 -9.56 -8.04
N GLY A 87 -6.20 -10.07 -9.21
CA GLY A 87 -7.43 -10.82 -9.42
C GLY A 87 -7.65 -11.10 -10.92
N PRO A 88 -8.87 -11.52 -11.31
CA PRO A 88 -9.22 -11.70 -12.73
C PRO A 88 -9.01 -10.43 -13.57
N THR A 89 -9.23 -9.27 -12.94
CA THR A 89 -8.84 -7.96 -13.43
C THR A 89 -8.00 -7.31 -12.36
N SER A 90 -6.68 -7.32 -12.52
CA SER A 90 -5.78 -6.62 -11.61
C SER A 90 -5.91 -5.10 -11.78
N ASN A 91 -5.84 -4.36 -10.67
CA ASN A 91 -5.97 -2.91 -10.63
C ASN A 91 -4.78 -2.29 -9.89
N TYR A 92 -4.32 -1.15 -10.38
CA TYR A 92 -3.44 -0.24 -9.63
C TYR A 92 -4.30 0.71 -8.81
N ILE A 93 -3.98 0.81 -7.53
CA ILE A 93 -4.71 1.55 -6.51
C ILE A 93 -3.90 2.78 -6.13
N PHE A 94 -4.53 3.94 -6.08
CA PHE A 94 -3.92 5.20 -5.66
C PHE A 94 -4.54 5.62 -4.35
N ALA A 95 -3.72 5.86 -3.33
CA ALA A 95 -4.16 6.14 -1.98
C ALA A 95 -3.51 7.41 -1.43
N LYS A 96 -4.24 8.09 -0.54
CA LYS A 96 -3.75 9.20 0.26
C LYS A 96 -3.96 8.88 1.74
N THR A 97 -2.94 9.06 2.55
CA THR A 97 -3.06 9.07 4.01
C THR A 97 -2.90 10.50 4.48
N THR A 98 -3.97 11.06 5.04
CA THR A 98 -3.93 12.42 5.60
C THR A 98 -3.07 12.45 6.85
N ASN A 99 -2.23 13.49 6.98
CA ASN A 99 -1.40 13.67 8.16
C ASN A 99 -2.29 13.89 9.41
N PRO A 100 -2.24 13.00 10.41
CA PRO A 100 -3.12 13.09 11.57
C PRO A 100 -2.90 14.38 12.39
N LEU A 101 -1.73 15.01 12.30
CA LEU A 101 -1.45 16.30 12.95
C LEU A 101 -2.31 17.46 12.41
N HIS A 102 -2.90 17.30 11.22
CA HIS A 102 -3.77 18.29 10.59
C HIS A 102 -5.26 17.93 10.69
N VAL A 103 -5.62 16.90 11.44
CA VAL A 103 -7.00 16.44 11.60
C VAL A 103 -7.51 16.87 12.97
N GLU A 104 -8.47 17.80 12.98
CA GLU A 104 -9.08 18.29 14.22
C GLU A 104 -9.82 17.15 14.94
N GLY A 105 -9.49 16.95 16.22
CA GLY A 105 -10.07 15.87 17.03
C GLY A 105 -9.54 14.47 16.71
N ALA A 106 -8.40 14.34 16.02
CA ALA A 106 -7.75 13.05 15.81
C ALA A 106 -7.51 12.32 17.15
N ALA A 107 -7.81 11.02 17.18
CA ALA A 107 -7.65 10.20 18.38
C ALA A 107 -6.17 9.96 18.74
N SER A 108 -5.26 10.15 17.78
CA SER A 108 -3.83 9.96 17.92
C SER A 108 -3.08 10.95 17.02
N THR A 109 -1.84 11.29 17.39
CA THR A 109 -0.93 12.12 16.59
C THR A 109 -0.18 11.32 15.52
N HIS A 110 -0.43 10.02 15.45
CA HIS A 110 0.05 9.09 14.45
C HIS A 110 -1.07 8.11 14.10
N GLY A 111 -1.02 7.54 12.90
CA GLY A 111 -2.00 6.54 12.49
C GLY A 111 -2.37 6.66 11.03
N LEU A 112 -2.96 5.58 10.52
CA LEU A 112 -3.30 5.42 9.11
C LEU A 112 -4.81 5.48 8.90
N GLU A 113 -5.62 5.80 9.92
CA GLU A 113 -7.09 5.77 9.88
C GLU A 113 -7.67 6.69 8.83
N GLN A 114 -7.00 7.80 8.53
CA GLN A 114 -7.39 8.77 7.50
C GLN A 114 -6.78 8.43 6.13
N THR A 115 -6.62 7.13 5.87
CA THR A 115 -6.21 6.62 4.55
C THR A 115 -7.43 6.44 3.66
N GLU A 116 -7.43 7.12 2.53
CA GLU A 116 -8.50 7.09 1.55
C GLU A 116 -8.01 6.59 0.18
N LEU A 117 -8.95 5.97 -0.54
CA LEU A 117 -8.79 5.60 -1.94
C LEU A 117 -9.04 6.83 -2.82
N LEU A 118 -8.00 7.30 -3.50
CA LEU A 118 -8.15 8.38 -4.50
C LEU A 118 -8.71 7.86 -5.83
N GLY A 119 -8.32 6.65 -6.21
CA GLY A 119 -8.78 6.05 -7.46
C GLY A 119 -8.13 4.70 -7.75
N MET A 120 -8.62 4.07 -8.81
CA MET A 120 -8.07 2.82 -9.33
C MET A 120 -8.03 2.83 -10.85
N ILE A 121 -7.01 2.21 -11.44
CA ILE A 121 -6.86 2.03 -12.88
C ILE A 121 -6.63 0.55 -13.16
N PRO A 122 -7.35 -0.07 -14.10
CA PRO A 122 -7.10 -1.47 -14.46
C PRO A 122 -5.71 -1.62 -15.08
N ALA A 123 -5.02 -2.72 -14.76
CA ALA A 123 -3.80 -3.10 -15.45
C ALA A 123 -4.10 -3.39 -16.93
N THR A 124 -3.14 -3.10 -17.82
CA THR A 124 -3.30 -3.37 -19.26
C THR A 124 -3.52 -4.86 -19.51
N ASP A 125 -2.81 -5.70 -18.77
CA ASP A 125 -3.06 -7.14 -18.68
C ASP A 125 -3.44 -7.49 -17.24
N GLY A 126 -4.70 -7.86 -17.02
CA GLY A 126 -5.23 -8.18 -15.71
C GLY A 126 -4.61 -9.41 -15.06
N LEU A 127 -4.07 -10.36 -15.85
CA LEU A 127 -3.39 -11.56 -15.34
C LEU A 127 -1.86 -11.40 -15.27
N ALA A 128 -1.35 -10.31 -15.86
CA ALA A 128 0.07 -9.95 -15.87
C ALA A 128 0.30 -8.45 -15.58
N PRO A 129 -0.13 -7.93 -14.40
CA PRO A 129 0.16 -6.55 -14.01
C PRO A 129 1.67 -6.32 -13.93
N THR A 130 2.10 -5.08 -14.17
CA THR A 130 3.52 -4.71 -14.06
C THR A 130 3.96 -4.80 -12.61
N TYR A 131 5.21 -5.22 -12.44
CA TYR A 131 5.97 -4.78 -11.28
C TYR A 131 6.32 -3.30 -11.47
N TYR A 132 6.20 -2.53 -10.39
CA TYR A 132 6.73 -1.17 -10.29
C TYR A 132 7.36 -1.03 -8.90
N HIS A 133 8.52 -0.38 -8.87
CA HIS A 133 9.20 -0.10 -7.61
C HIS A 133 8.77 1.24 -7.03
N SER A 134 8.44 2.22 -7.87
CA SER A 134 8.04 3.58 -7.49
C SER A 134 7.18 4.22 -8.57
N PHE A 135 6.73 5.45 -8.31
CA PHE A 135 5.87 6.22 -9.21
C PHE A 135 6.19 7.71 -9.11
N GLY A 136 5.69 8.50 -10.06
CA GLY A 136 5.82 9.95 -10.06
C GLY A 136 4.58 10.64 -9.49
N VAL A 137 4.78 11.78 -8.84
CA VAL A 137 3.71 12.69 -8.41
C VAL A 137 4.05 14.10 -8.86
N THR A 138 3.03 14.83 -9.30
CA THR A 138 3.04 16.27 -9.51
C THR A 138 1.89 16.88 -8.72
N GLU A 139 1.75 18.21 -8.75
CA GLU A 139 0.64 18.92 -8.08
C GLU A 139 -0.75 18.34 -8.41
N ASN A 140 -0.95 17.86 -9.64
CA ASN A 140 -2.27 17.43 -10.13
C ASN A 140 -2.33 15.98 -10.63
N TYR A 141 -1.20 15.26 -10.66
CA TYR A 141 -1.14 13.96 -11.32
C TYR A 141 -0.31 12.94 -10.55
N PHE A 142 -0.81 11.72 -10.54
CA PHE A 142 -0.02 10.51 -10.34
C PHE A 142 0.45 9.99 -11.69
N VAL A 143 1.70 9.54 -11.77
CA VAL A 143 2.31 8.98 -12.97
C VAL A 143 2.84 7.59 -12.65
N LEU A 144 2.13 6.57 -13.13
CA LEU A 144 2.56 5.17 -13.07
C LEU A 144 3.10 4.74 -14.44
N PHE A 145 4.30 4.17 -14.45
CA PHE A 145 4.89 3.58 -15.65
C PHE A 145 4.63 2.08 -15.69
N GLU A 146 3.85 1.62 -16.67
CA GLU A 146 3.67 0.19 -16.93
C GLU A 146 4.85 -0.38 -17.72
N THR A 147 5.74 -1.07 -17.02
CA THR A 147 6.99 -1.61 -17.59
C THR A 147 6.76 -3.01 -18.19
N PRO A 148 7.70 -3.58 -18.95
CA PRO A 148 7.60 -4.96 -19.43
C PRO A 148 7.87 -6.03 -18.36
N GLU A 149 8.35 -5.67 -17.16
CA GLU A 149 8.52 -6.61 -16.04
C GLU A 149 7.14 -6.92 -15.44
N ARG A 150 6.61 -8.13 -15.65
CA ARG A 150 5.23 -8.49 -15.27
C ARG A 150 5.18 -9.60 -14.21
N ILE A 151 4.19 -9.48 -13.32
CA ILE A 151 3.89 -10.47 -12.29
C ILE A 151 2.84 -11.44 -12.83
N SER A 152 3.13 -12.75 -12.82
CA SER A 152 2.15 -13.75 -13.24
C SER A 152 1.17 -14.07 -12.11
N VAL A 153 -0.05 -13.51 -12.19
CA VAL A 153 -1.12 -13.73 -11.20
C VAL A 153 -1.50 -15.22 -11.09
N PRO A 154 -1.64 -16.00 -12.19
CA PRO A 154 -1.93 -17.43 -12.08
C PRO A 154 -0.87 -18.19 -11.26
N LYS A 155 0.42 -17.90 -11.45
CA LYS A 155 1.51 -18.55 -10.71
C LYS A 155 1.56 -18.18 -9.23
N MET A 156 1.01 -17.02 -8.84
CA MET A 156 0.89 -16.64 -7.43
C MET A 156 -0.18 -17.46 -6.70
N VAL A 157 -1.23 -17.88 -7.40
CA VAL A 157 -2.38 -18.62 -6.85
C VAL A 157 -2.12 -20.12 -6.75
N GLU A 158 -1.20 -20.65 -7.56
CA GLU A 158 -0.83 -22.07 -7.58
C GLU A 158 0.04 -22.50 -6.38
N LYS A 159 0.52 -21.55 -5.56
CA LYS A 159 1.27 -21.80 -4.34
C LYS A 159 0.37 -21.80 -3.12
#